data_AF-A0A142JIT8-F1
#
_entry.id   AF-A0A142JIT8-F1
#
_cell.length_a   1.000
_cell.length_b   1.000
_cell.length_c   1.000
_cell.angle_alpha   90.00
_cell.angle_beta   90.00
_cell.angle_gamma   90.00
#
_symmetry.space_group_name_H-M   'P 1'
#
loop_
_entity.id
_entity.type
_entity.pdbx_description
1 polymer ?
#
loop_
_entity_poly.entity_id
_entity_poly.type
_entity_poly.pdbx_seq_one_letter_code
_entity_poly.pdbx_strand_id
1 'polypeptide(L)' 'MELKIKHDGSTWRVLGKGVERDGKTFCHLASTTMGRWQRNGFYPTQINDWVPNEVLAIAEHYTDRANSGQAALTAHR' A
#
# COMPACT_ATOMS: atom_id res chain seq x y z
N MET A 1 -0.62 -3.07 10.93
CA MET A 1 0.48 -3.26 9.95
C MET A 1 0.22 -2.34 8.76
N GLU A 2 1.26 -1.95 8.01
CA GLU A 2 1.20 -0.97 6.92
C GLU A 2 0.92 -1.66 5.57
N LEU A 3 -0.17 -1.29 4.87
CA LEU A 3 -0.44 -1.78 3.52
C LEU A 3 0.31 -0.93 2.49
N LYS A 4 1.14 -1.55 1.65
CA LYS A 4 1.91 -0.88 0.59
C LYS A 4 1.54 -1.39 -0.79
N ILE A 5 1.40 -0.47 -1.74
CA ILE A 5 1.07 -0.77 -3.13
C ILE A 5 2.07 -0.14 -4.09
N LYS A 6 2.14 -0.70 -5.30
CA LYS A 6 2.74 -0.03 -6.45
C LYS A 6 1.65 0.73 -7.19
N HIS A 7 1.83 2.03 -7.34
CA HIS A 7 0.88 2.92 -8.01
C HIS A 7 1.65 4.07 -8.66
N ASP A 8 1.33 4.35 -9.93
CA ASP A 8 1.99 5.39 -10.74
C ASP A 8 3.54 5.33 -10.68
N GLY A 9 4.09 4.14 -10.95
CA GLY A 9 5.54 3.88 -10.96
C GLY A 9 6.22 3.94 -9.58
N SER A 10 5.51 4.29 -8.52
CA SER A 10 6.06 4.49 -7.17
C SER A 10 5.47 3.53 -6.15
N THR A 11 6.11 3.45 -4.97
CA THR A 11 5.57 2.72 -3.82
C THR A 11 4.83 3.69 -2.90
N TRP A 12 3.62 3.32 -2.51
CA TRP A 12 2.76 4.11 -1.64
C TRP A 12 2.25 3.28 -0.48
N ARG A 13 2.20 3.89 0.72
CA ARG A 13 1.40 3.39 1.84
C ARG A 13 -0.05 3.80 1.62
N VAL A 14 -0.98 2.86 1.80
CA VAL A 14 -2.41 3.16 1.90
C VAL A 14 -2.71 3.65 3.32
N LEU A 15 -3.13 4.91 3.45
CA LEU A 15 -3.56 5.52 4.72
C LEU A 15 -5.04 5.31 5.00
N GLY A 16 -5.86 5.22 3.96
CA GLY A 16 -7.29 5.00 4.07
C GLY A 16 -7.90 4.59 2.73
N LYS A 17 -9.00 3.85 2.80
CA LYS A 17 -9.81 3.44 1.64
C LYS A 17 -11.18 4.09 1.77
N GLY A 18 -11.67 4.64 0.67
CA GLY A 18 -12.97 5.26 0.56
C GLY A 18 -13.92 4.41 -0.27
N VAL A 19 -14.69 5.09 -1.12
CA VAL A 19 -15.71 4.47 -1.98
C VAL A 19 -15.08 3.60 -3.07
N GLU A 20 -15.79 2.54 -3.43
CA GLU A 20 -15.48 1.69 -4.58
C GLU A 20 -16.36 2.04 -5.78
N ARG A 21 -15.77 2.09 -6.97
CA ARG A 21 -16.46 2.36 -8.22
C ARG A 21 -15.66 1.79 -9.40
N ASP A 22 -16.35 1.16 -10.35
CA ASP A 22 -15.77 0.71 -11.62
C ASP A 22 -14.50 -0.15 -11.46
N GLY A 23 -14.50 -1.05 -10.46
CA GLY A 23 -13.37 -1.95 -10.16
C GLY A 23 -12.17 -1.28 -9.50
N LYS A 24 -12.33 -0.03 -9.01
CA LYS A 24 -11.30 0.73 -8.30
C LYS A 24 -11.83 1.24 -6.96
N THR A 25 -10.92 1.44 -6.02
CA THR A 25 -11.21 2.06 -4.72
C THR A 25 -10.47 3.38 -4.62
N PHE A 26 -11.17 4.43 -4.19
CA PHE A 26 -10.55 5.71 -3.91
C PHE A 26 -9.68 5.59 -2.65
N CYS A 27 -8.38 5.82 -2.75
CA CYS A 27 -7.44 5.64 -1.65
C CYS A 27 -6.72 6.94 -1.30
N HIS A 28 -6.52 7.15 0.00
CA HIS A 28 -5.57 8.12 0.50
C HIS A 28 -4.19 7.46 0.61
N LEU A 29 -3.22 7.98 -0.13
CA LEU A 29 -1.91 7.40 -0.32
C LEU A 29 -0.83 8.32 0.24
N ALA A 30 0.17 7.75 0.92
CA ALA A 30 1.38 8.44 1.34
C ALA A 30 2.60 7.81 0.66
N SER A 31 3.42 8.62 -0.01
CA SER A 31 4.62 8.14 -0.69
C SER A 31 5.63 7.60 0.31
N THR A 32 6.32 6.52 -0.05
CA THR A 32 7.41 5.98 0.77
C THR A 32 8.78 6.60 0.41
N THR A 33 8.85 7.36 -0.68
CA THR A 33 10.11 7.91 -1.21
C THR A 33 10.07 9.42 -1.44
N MET A 34 8.89 9.99 -1.65
CA MET A 34 8.70 11.43 -1.88
C MET A 34 8.19 12.12 -0.62
N GLY A 35 8.77 13.27 -0.29
CA GLY A 35 8.38 14.06 0.87
C GLY A 35 9.43 15.10 1.23
N ARG A 36 9.24 15.71 2.40
CA ARG A 36 10.17 16.70 2.94
C ARG A 36 10.61 16.31 4.35
N TRP A 37 11.87 16.55 4.68
CA TRP A 37 12.33 16.46 6.05
C TRP A 37 11.86 17.69 6.84
N GLN A 38 11.22 17.46 7.97
CA GLN A 38 10.83 18.47 8.94
C GLN A 38 11.54 18.21 10.27
N ARG A 39 11.43 19.15 11.23
CA ARG A 39 12.05 19.02 12.55
C ARG A 39 11.71 17.69 13.26
N ASN A 40 10.50 17.18 13.02
CA ASN A 40 9.98 15.97 13.68
C ASN A 40 10.04 14.72 12.78
N GLY A 41 10.88 14.76 11.73
CA GLY A 41 11.11 13.63 10.84
C GLY A 41 10.57 13.82 9.43
N PHE A 42 10.41 12.70 8.73
CA PHE A 42 10.00 12.69 7.33
C PHE A 42 8.50 12.93 7.19
N TYR A 43 8.14 13.97 6.43
CA TYR A 43 6.76 14.28 6.08
C TYR A 43 6.50 13.86 4.62
N PRO A 44 5.80 12.72 4.39
CA PRO A 44 5.62 12.17 3.07
C PRO A 44 4.64 12.98 2.22
N THR A 45 4.87 13.01 0.91
CA THR A 45 3.89 13.48 -0.07
C THR A 45 2.65 12.60 0.01
N GLN A 46 1.48 13.23 0.09
CA GLN A 46 0.18 12.56 0.16
C GLN A 46 -0.65 12.90 -1.07
N ILE A 47 -1.36 11.91 -1.61
CA ILE A 47 -2.29 12.05 -2.74
C ILE A 47 -3.56 11.26 -2.47
N ASN A 48 -4.64 11.60 -3.16
CA ASN A 48 -5.78 10.71 -3.28
C ASN A 48 -5.94 10.27 -4.73
N ASP A 49 -6.15 8.97 -4.96
CA ASP A 49 -6.34 8.45 -6.30
C ASP A 49 -7.14 7.13 -6.31
N TRP A 50 -7.65 6.77 -7.48
CA TRP A 50 -8.38 5.52 -7.71
C TRP A 50 -7.43 4.37 -8.00
N VAL A 51 -7.33 3.44 -7.06
CA VAL A 51 -6.46 2.27 -7.16
C VAL A 51 -7.29 1.05 -7.59
N PRO A 52 -6.84 0.25 -8.57
CA PRO A 52 -7.51 -0.99 -8.94
C PRO A 52 -7.67 -1.95 -7.76
N ASN A 53 -8.85 -2.56 -7.62
CA ASN A 53 -9.15 -3.46 -6.50
C ASN A 53 -8.24 -4.69 -6.49
N GLU A 54 -7.81 -5.16 -7.66
CA GLU A 54 -6.85 -6.26 -7.79
C GLU A 54 -5.50 -5.95 -7.13
N VAL A 55 -5.01 -4.70 -7.25
CA VAL A 55 -3.74 -4.26 -6.66
C VAL A 55 -3.86 -4.27 -5.14
N LEU A 56 -5.00 -3.81 -4.61
CA LEU A 56 -5.28 -3.80 -3.18
C LEU A 56 -5.38 -5.23 -2.62
N ALA A 57 -6.13 -6.11 -3.29
CA ALA A 57 -6.31 -7.51 -2.87
C ALA A 57 -4.98 -8.29 -2.84
N ILE A 58 -4.13 -8.09 -3.85
CA ILE A 58 -2.80 -8.71 -3.90
C ILE A 58 -1.94 -8.21 -2.73
N ALA A 59 -1.90 -6.90 -2.50
CA ALA A 59 -1.11 -6.31 -1.42
C ALA A 59 -1.60 -6.77 -0.03
N GLU A 60 -2.90 -6.90 0.16
CA GLU A 60 -3.52 -7.44 1.38
C GLU A 60 -3.12 -8.90 1.60
N HIS A 61 -3.23 -9.74 0.57
CA HIS A 61 -2.83 -11.15 0.65
C HIS A 61 -1.38 -11.32 1.13
N TYR A 62 -0.44 -10.56 0.57
CA TYR A 62 0.96 -10.61 0.98
C TYR A 62 1.18 -10.03 2.37
N THR A 63 0.45 -8.98 2.73
CA THR A 63 0.53 -8.39 4.08
C THR A 63 0.03 -9.39 5.12
N ASP A 64 -1.08 -10.08 4.87
CA ASP A 64 -1.65 -11.09 5.76
C ASP A 64 -0.76 -12.34 5.89
N ARG A 65 -0.10 -12.78 4.81
CA ARG A 65 0.92 -13.84 4.89
C ARG A 65 2.12 -13.44 5.73
N ALA A 66 2.57 -12.20 5.64
CA ALA A 66 3.64 -11.68 6.49
C ALA A 66 3.22 -11.63 7.96
N ASN A 67 1.93 -11.34 8.23
CA ASN A 67 1.37 -11.24 9.58
C ASN A 67 1.10 -12.61 10.22
N SER A 68 0.75 -13.62 9.42
CA SER A 68 0.33 -14.94 9.91
C SER A 68 1.48 -15.86 10.33
N GLY A 69 2.75 -15.43 10.24
CA GLY A 69 3.90 -16.28 10.57
C GLY A 69 4.13 -17.42 9.56
N GLN A 70 3.33 -17.51 8.49
CA GLN A 70 3.41 -18.53 7.46
C GLN A 70 4.52 -18.23 6.42
N ALA A 71 5.65 -17.68 6.86
CA ALA A 71 6.75 -17.25 5.98
C ALA A 71 7.76 -18.37 5.63
N ALA A 72 7.56 -19.62 6.08
CA ALA A 72 8.60 -20.65 5.98
C ALA A 72 8.23 -21.96 5.25
N LEU A 73 7.20 -22.01 4.40
CA LEU A 73 6.78 -23.27 3.74
C LEU A 73 6.44 -23.15 2.25
N THR A 74 7.24 -22.42 1.49
CA THR A 74 7.23 -22.58 0.03
C THR A 74 8.64 -22.56 -0.55
N ALA A 75 9.55 -23.31 0.09
CA ALA A 75 10.67 -23.91 -0.63
C ALA A 75 10.12 -25.17 -1.33
N HIS A 76 9.54 -24.99 -2.51
CA HIS A 76 9.22 -26.11 -3.39
C HIS A 76 10.47 -26.49 -4.19
N ARG A 77 11.02 -27.65 -3.80
CA ARG A 77 11.79 -28.64 -4.58
C ARG A 77 12.96 -28.16 -5.44
#